data_AF-A0A261B5F3-F1
#
_entry.id   AF-A0A261B5F3-F1
#
_cell.length_a   1.000
_cell.length_b   1.000
_cell.length_c   1.000
_cell.angle_alpha   90.00
_cell.angle_beta   90.00
_cell.angle_gamma   90.00
#
_symmetry.space_group_name_H-M   'P 1'
#
loop_
_entity.id
_entity.type
_entity.pdbx_description
1 polymer ?
#
loop_
_entity_poly.entity_id
_entity_poly.type
_entity_poly.pdbx_seq_one_letter_code
_entity_poly.pdbx_strand_id
1 'polypeptide(L)'
;MGAVSFMLYYLYLILFSIFIFIITSIHLDLINPQERSSVGVLVELWTLSYLLSLKLLKNGRQTPASFIRIRCLSVISILFLTSCFIFNSLMTLIMEPIWTPAIIVISIFILLVYQTISLFLHLGISYMDFHLFHVKTARLSKIQWLLLFLFHTLLSVGCYGLFCIDANILEKDELINNLHFIRYICIAINLLSTPMTYQSLLAWNSEKLDFVGIHPETKLHWKGVMKKMENGKWEVDQTPRDHDLCDV
;
A
#
# COMPACT_ATOMS: atom_id res chain seq x y z
N MET A 1 -11.36 -14.16 -3.78
CA MET A 1 -11.10 -13.39 -5.03
C MET A 1 -11.08 -14.35 -6.23
N GLY A 2 -11.54 -13.97 -7.43
CA GLY A 2 -11.42 -14.81 -8.63
C GLY A 2 -9.99 -14.80 -9.21
N ALA A 3 -9.60 -15.83 -9.97
CA ALA A 3 -8.22 -15.99 -10.48
C ALA A 3 -7.76 -14.80 -11.35
N VAL A 4 -8.62 -14.29 -12.23
CA VAL A 4 -8.31 -13.11 -13.07
C VAL A 4 -8.09 -11.87 -12.22
N SER A 5 -8.99 -11.61 -11.26
CA SER A 5 -8.87 -10.47 -10.35
C SER A 5 -7.59 -10.56 -9.51
N PHE A 6 -7.25 -11.75 -9.04
CA PHE A 6 -6.00 -12.02 -8.31
C PHE A 6 -4.76 -11.66 -9.13
N MET A 7 -4.69 -12.12 -10.39
CA MET A 7 -3.57 -11.82 -11.29
C MET A 7 -3.48 -10.34 -11.64
N LEU A 8 -4.61 -9.68 -11.86
CA LEU A 8 -4.65 -8.24 -12.14
C LEU A 8 -4.16 -7.42 -10.95
N TYR A 9 -4.56 -7.78 -9.72
CA TYR A 9 -4.10 -7.07 -8.53
C TYR A 9 -2.61 -7.33 -8.27
N TYR A 10 -2.12 -8.53 -8.55
CA TYR A 10 -0.69 -8.84 -8.48
C TYR A 10 0.13 -7.99 -9.46
N LEU A 11 -0.29 -7.95 -10.73
CA LEU A 11 0.37 -7.13 -11.75
C LEU A 11 0.34 -5.65 -11.37
N TYR A 12 -0.81 -5.17 -10.88
CA TYR A 12 -0.96 -3.82 -10.36
C TYR A 12 0.06 -3.52 -9.24
N LEU A 13 0.22 -4.39 -8.24
CA LEU A 13 1.16 -4.16 -7.14
C LEU A 13 2.60 -4.01 -7.64
N ILE A 14 3.01 -4.82 -8.63
CA ILE A 14 4.35 -4.74 -9.24
C ILE A 14 4.51 -3.43 -10.01
N LEU A 15 3.58 -3.13 -10.92
CA LEU A 15 3.64 -1.93 -11.76
C LEU A 15 3.60 -0.66 -10.90
N PHE A 16 2.78 -0.66 -9.85
CA PHE A 16 2.70 0.44 -8.92
C PHE A 16 4.01 0.61 -8.12
N SER A 17 4.66 -0.47 -7.69
CA SER A 17 5.99 -0.41 -7.06
C SER A 17 7.04 0.22 -7.99
N ILE A 18 7.07 -0.22 -9.25
CA ILE A 18 7.99 0.31 -10.26
C ILE A 18 7.72 1.79 -10.52
N PHE A 19 6.44 2.17 -10.65
CA PHE A 19 6.04 3.57 -10.82
C PHE A 19 6.51 4.43 -9.65
N ILE A 20 6.27 4.02 -8.41
CA ILE A 20 6.72 4.73 -7.21
C ILE A 20 8.25 4.86 -7.19
N PHE A 21 8.98 3.80 -7.54
CA PHE A 21 10.44 3.81 -7.60
C PHE A 21 10.97 4.86 -8.59
N ILE A 22 10.41 4.88 -9.81
CA ILE A 22 10.81 5.82 -10.87
C ILE A 22 10.53 7.26 -10.43
N ILE A 23 9.29 7.51 -10.00
CA ILE A 23 8.87 8.84 -9.55
C ILE A 23 9.72 9.36 -8.40
N THR A 24 10.04 8.49 -7.46
CA THR A 24 10.87 8.84 -6.33
C THR A 24 12.30 9.20 -6.74
N SER A 25 12.87 8.44 -7.68
CA SER A 25 14.20 8.74 -8.25
C SER A 25 14.20 10.13 -8.87
N ILE A 26 13.20 10.40 -9.71
CA ILE A 26 13.02 11.70 -10.37
C ILE A 26 12.85 12.82 -9.34
N HIS A 27 12.00 12.63 -8.32
CA HIS A 27 11.77 13.63 -7.26
C HIS A 27 13.05 13.96 -6.47
N LEU A 28 13.84 12.94 -6.12
CA LEU A 28 15.10 13.13 -5.42
C LEU A 28 16.13 13.87 -6.30
N ASP A 29 16.28 13.47 -7.57
CA ASP A 29 17.22 14.10 -8.51
C ASP A 29 16.83 15.54 -8.87
N LEU A 30 15.52 15.84 -9.00
CA LEU A 30 15.03 17.18 -9.36
C LEU A 30 15.13 18.19 -8.22
N ILE A 31 14.90 17.77 -6.96
CA ILE A 31 14.83 18.70 -5.82
C ILE A 31 16.13 18.75 -5.04
N ASN A 32 16.95 17.68 -5.08
CA ASN A 32 18.24 17.64 -4.41
C ASN A 32 19.28 16.92 -5.28
N PRO A 33 19.74 17.55 -6.38
CA PRO A 33 20.72 16.94 -7.29
C PRO A 33 22.00 16.60 -6.52
N GLN A 34 22.24 15.31 -6.29
CA GLN A 34 23.45 14.83 -5.65
C GLN A 34 24.55 14.53 -6.69
N GLU A 35 25.82 14.58 -6.28
CA GLU A 35 26.96 14.15 -7.12
C GLU A 35 26.87 12.66 -7.52
N ARG A 36 26.13 11.84 -6.76
CA ARG A 36 25.83 10.45 -7.07
C ARG A 36 24.37 10.29 -7.43
N SER A 37 24.08 9.43 -8.43
CA SER A 37 22.72 9.12 -8.86
C SER A 37 21.85 8.60 -7.70
N SER A 38 20.66 9.18 -7.50
CA SER A 38 19.67 8.73 -6.51
C SER A 38 19.22 7.27 -6.72
N VAL A 39 19.38 6.75 -7.94
CA VAL A 39 19.04 5.37 -8.31
C VAL A 39 19.80 4.37 -7.45
N GLY A 40 21.09 4.60 -7.18
CA GLY A 40 21.90 3.70 -6.35
C GLY A 40 21.36 3.59 -4.93
N VAL A 41 21.06 4.73 -4.30
CA VAL A 41 20.46 4.81 -2.96
C VAL A 41 19.10 4.11 -2.92
N LEU A 42 18.28 4.31 -3.96
CA LEU A 42 16.96 3.67 -4.02
C LEU A 42 17.03 2.17 -4.22
N VAL A 43 18.00 1.65 -4.98
CA VAL A 43 18.24 0.20 -5.11
C VAL A 43 18.67 -0.40 -3.77
N GLU A 44 19.53 0.28 -3.02
CA GLU A 44 19.91 -0.13 -1.66
C GLU A 44 18.70 -0.14 -0.72
N LEU A 45 17.90 0.93 -0.71
CA LEU A 45 16.67 1.02 0.09
C LEU A 45 15.68 -0.07 -0.28
N TRP A 46 15.51 -0.37 -1.57
CA TRP A 46 14.62 -1.43 -2.02
C TRP A 46 15.12 -2.79 -1.54
N THR A 47 16.42 -3.06 -1.66
CA THR A 47 17.04 -4.30 -1.16
C THR A 47 16.85 -4.44 0.35
N LEU A 48 17.11 -3.38 1.12
CA LEU A 48 16.91 -3.35 2.57
C LEU A 48 15.44 -3.56 2.94
N SER A 49 14.51 -2.91 2.21
CA SER A 49 13.07 -3.06 2.44
C SER A 49 12.61 -4.49 2.18
N TYR A 50 13.16 -5.16 1.17
CA TYR A 50 12.88 -6.55 0.84
C TYR A 50 13.35 -7.50 1.94
N LEU A 51 14.60 -7.34 2.39
CA LEU A 51 15.17 -8.12 3.50
C LEU A 51 14.40 -7.92 4.81
N LEU A 52 14.04 -6.68 5.13
CA LEU A 52 13.23 -6.37 6.30
C LEU A 52 11.83 -6.97 6.20
N SER A 53 11.20 -6.90 5.02
CA SER A 53 9.88 -7.49 4.77
C SER A 53 9.89 -9.00 5.02
N LEU A 54 10.90 -9.71 4.51
CA LEU A 54 11.07 -11.14 4.78
C LEU A 54 11.21 -11.42 6.28
N LYS A 55 12.00 -10.61 7.00
CA LYS A 55 12.18 -10.75 8.45
C LYS A 55 10.88 -10.51 9.22
N LEU A 56 10.09 -9.51 8.83
CA LEU A 56 8.81 -9.17 9.47
C LEU A 56 7.73 -10.24 9.22
N LEU A 57 7.84 -10.97 8.12
CA LEU A 57 6.91 -12.03 7.73
C LEU A 57 7.22 -13.40 8.33
N LYS A 58 8.49 -13.67 8.65
CA LYS A 58 9.00 -15.01 9.02
C LYS A 58 8.43 -15.62 10.31
N ASN A 59 7.58 -14.91 11.05
CA ASN A 59 7.13 -15.33 12.37
C ASN A 59 5.64 -15.72 12.38
N GLY A 60 5.39 -17.03 12.32
CA GLY A 60 4.11 -17.63 12.71
C GLY A 60 3.03 -17.65 11.63
N ARG A 61 1.77 -17.85 12.05
CA ARG A 61 0.59 -17.87 11.19
C ARG A 61 0.08 -16.47 10.88
N GLN A 62 -0.53 -16.27 9.71
CA GLN A 62 -1.25 -15.03 9.46
C GLN A 62 -2.44 -14.92 10.41
N THR A 63 -2.59 -13.76 11.06
CA THR A 63 -3.79 -13.45 11.84
C THR A 63 -4.70 -12.54 11.04
N PRO A 64 -6.02 -12.54 11.27
CA PRO A 64 -6.92 -11.57 10.65
C PRO A 64 -6.51 -10.13 10.96
N ALA A 65 -6.02 -9.87 12.18
CA ALA A 65 -5.49 -8.57 12.56
C ALA A 65 -4.29 -8.16 11.70
N SER A 66 -3.31 -9.04 11.47
CA SER A 66 -2.17 -8.73 10.60
C SER A 66 -2.58 -8.58 9.13
N PHE A 67 -3.51 -9.41 8.64
CA PHE A 67 -4.09 -9.33 7.30
C PHE A 67 -4.71 -7.96 7.02
N ILE A 68 -5.48 -7.43 7.97
CA ILE A 68 -6.11 -6.10 7.88
C ILE A 68 -5.05 -5.00 8.03
N ARG A 69 -4.22 -5.09 9.09
CA ARG A 69 -3.24 -4.06 9.46
C ARG A 69 -2.30 -3.73 8.31
N ILE A 70 -1.76 -4.75 7.64
CA ILE A 70 -0.78 -4.55 6.56
C ILE A 70 -1.40 -3.80 5.38
N ARG A 71 -2.65 -4.11 5.01
CA ARG A 71 -3.36 -3.41 3.93
C ARG A 71 -3.62 -1.95 4.29
N CYS A 72 -4.06 -1.67 5.52
CA CYS A 72 -4.25 -0.30 5.99
C CYS A 72 -2.95 0.48 6.02
N LEU A 73 -1.88 -0.11 6.58
CA LEU A 73 -0.57 0.54 6.65
C LEU A 73 0.03 0.82 5.27
N SER A 74 -0.25 -0.03 4.28
CA SER A 74 0.17 0.21 2.89
C SER A 74 -0.52 1.43 2.26
N VAL A 75 -1.78 1.69 2.60
CA VAL A 75 -2.49 2.89 2.13
C VAL A 75 -2.00 4.13 2.86
N ILE A 76 -1.84 4.03 4.19
CA ILE A 76 -1.32 5.12 5.02
C ILE A 76 0.08 5.55 4.56
N SER A 77 0.96 4.60 4.21
CA SER A 77 2.31 4.93 3.73
C SER A 77 2.30 5.68 2.39
N ILE A 78 1.35 5.38 1.49
CA ILE A 78 1.20 6.12 0.22
C ILE A 78 0.73 7.56 0.48
N LEU A 79 -0.28 7.72 1.34
CA LEU A 79 -0.81 9.04 1.70
C LEU A 79 0.27 9.88 2.40
N PHE A 80 1.06 9.25 3.26
CA PHE A 80 2.20 9.88 3.90
C PHE A 80 3.26 10.31 2.89
N LEU A 81 3.67 9.43 1.97
CA LEU A 81 4.62 9.77 0.90
C LEU A 81 4.12 10.94 0.04
N THR A 82 2.86 10.90 -0.37
CA THR A 82 2.24 11.96 -1.18
C THR A 82 2.28 13.29 -0.43
N SER A 83 1.97 13.27 0.86
CA SER A 83 2.08 14.45 1.72
C SER A 83 3.52 14.95 1.80
N CYS A 84 4.50 14.05 1.97
CA CYS A 84 5.92 14.41 1.99
C CYS A 84 6.40 15.04 0.68
N PHE A 85 5.94 14.55 -0.48
CA PHE A 85 6.27 15.19 -1.76
C PHE A 85 5.72 16.61 -1.84
N ILE A 86 4.46 16.82 -1.43
CA ILE A 86 3.83 18.15 -1.41
C ILE A 86 4.59 19.09 -0.47
N PHE A 87 4.80 18.68 0.79
CA PHE A 87 5.51 19.50 1.77
C PHE A 87 6.96 19.77 1.37
N ASN A 88 7.65 18.81 0.77
CA ASN A 88 9.01 19.04 0.29
C ASN A 88 9.03 20.10 -0.81
N SER A 89 8.10 19.99 -1.77
CA SER A 89 7.96 21.00 -2.81
C SER A 89 7.68 22.40 -2.25
N LEU A 90 6.84 22.50 -1.21
CA LEU A 90 6.51 23.77 -0.53
C LEU A 90 7.61 24.27 0.43
N MET A 91 8.43 23.39 0.99
CA MET A 91 9.51 23.81 1.90
C MET A 91 10.69 24.35 1.12
N THR A 92 11.07 23.74 0.00
CA THR A 92 12.09 24.30 -0.91
C THR A 92 11.73 25.71 -1.39
N LEU A 93 10.45 26.06 -1.35
CA LEU A 93 9.93 27.39 -1.65
C LEU A 93 10.17 28.43 -0.52
N ILE A 94 10.15 28.00 0.75
CA ILE A 94 10.07 28.92 1.90
C ILE A 94 11.37 28.90 2.75
N MET A 95 12.09 27.77 2.81
CA MET A 95 13.29 27.60 3.66
C MET A 95 14.29 26.58 3.06
N GLU A 96 15.57 26.66 3.46
CA GLU A 96 16.57 25.63 3.10
C GLU A 96 16.22 24.27 3.74
N PRO A 97 16.12 23.18 2.96
CA PRO A 97 15.56 21.91 3.42
C PRO A 97 16.61 21.05 4.13
N ILE A 98 16.93 21.35 5.39
CA ILE A 98 17.94 20.59 6.15
C ILE A 98 17.44 19.16 6.50
N TRP A 99 16.15 18.99 6.81
CA TRP A 99 15.60 17.70 7.29
C TRP A 99 14.66 17.00 6.31
N THR A 100 14.18 17.72 5.29
CA THR A 100 13.13 17.26 4.38
C THR A 100 13.54 16.05 3.51
N PRO A 101 14.79 15.99 2.98
CA PRO A 101 15.23 14.83 2.20
C PRO A 101 15.24 13.53 3.02
N ALA A 102 15.64 13.59 4.29
CA ALA A 102 15.68 12.42 5.16
C ALA A 102 14.28 11.86 5.45
N ILE A 103 13.30 12.74 5.71
CA ILE A 103 11.91 12.36 5.94
C ILE A 103 11.33 11.67 4.70
N ILE A 104 11.60 12.19 3.50
CA ILE A 104 11.17 11.57 2.25
C ILE A 104 11.77 10.17 2.11
N VAL A 105 13.09 10.04 2.29
CA VAL A 105 13.79 8.74 2.23
C VAL A 105 13.20 7.72 3.21
N ILE A 106 12.92 8.14 4.45
CA ILE A 106 12.26 7.27 5.45
C ILE A 106 10.85 6.89 5.00
N SER A 107 10.07 7.83 4.44
CA SER A 107 8.72 7.60 3.95
C SER A 107 8.69 6.58 2.81
N ILE A 108 9.64 6.71 1.87
CA ILE A 108 9.85 5.77 0.77
C ILE A 108 10.19 4.40 1.33
N PHE A 109 11.13 4.32 2.27
CA PHE A 109 11.52 3.05 2.88
C PHE A 109 10.33 2.35 3.55
N ILE A 110 9.52 3.08 4.33
CA ILE A 110 8.31 2.56 4.97
C ILE A 110 7.32 2.05 3.92
N LEU A 111 7.08 2.80 2.84
CA LEU A 111 6.20 2.40 1.75
C LEU A 111 6.69 1.11 1.09
N LEU A 112 7.97 1.04 0.72
CA LEU A 112 8.55 -0.13 0.07
C LEU A 112 8.46 -1.38 0.96
N VAL A 113 8.65 -1.24 2.27
CA VAL A 113 8.45 -2.34 3.23
C VAL A 113 7.00 -2.83 3.18
N TYR A 114 6.01 -1.96 3.39
CA TYR A 114 4.60 -2.39 3.43
C TYR A 114 4.09 -2.90 2.09
N GLN A 115 4.53 -2.32 0.98
CA GLN A 115 4.18 -2.78 -0.36
C GLN A 115 4.79 -4.16 -0.67
N THR A 116 6.05 -4.38 -0.29
CA THR A 116 6.70 -5.69 -0.46
C THR A 116 6.03 -6.75 0.41
N ILE A 117 5.69 -6.42 1.67
CA ILE A 117 4.91 -7.30 2.55
C ILE A 117 3.55 -7.62 1.90
N SER A 118 2.82 -6.60 1.43
CA SER A 118 1.53 -6.77 0.75
C SER A 118 1.62 -7.71 -0.45
N LEU A 119 2.68 -7.57 -1.27
CA LEU A 119 2.96 -8.42 -2.42
C LEU A 119 3.21 -9.88 -2.00
N PHE A 120 4.06 -10.12 -1.00
CA PHE A 120 4.35 -11.46 -0.50
C PHE A 120 3.14 -12.14 0.13
N LEU A 121 2.30 -11.38 0.83
CA LEU A 121 1.03 -11.89 1.35
C LEU A 121 0.07 -12.26 0.24
N HIS A 122 -0.04 -11.42 -0.79
CA HIS A 122 -0.89 -11.69 -1.93
C HIS A 122 -0.44 -12.95 -2.67
N LEU A 123 0.87 -13.17 -2.83
CA LEU A 123 1.43 -14.36 -3.47
C LEU A 123 1.41 -15.63 -2.59
N GLY A 124 1.07 -15.53 -1.31
CA GLY A 124 1.14 -16.68 -0.41
C GLY A 124 2.56 -17.17 -0.10
N ILE A 125 3.58 -16.32 -0.24
CA ILE A 125 4.98 -16.71 0.00
C ILE A 125 5.33 -16.72 1.51
N SER A 126 4.57 -15.97 2.31
CA SER A 126 4.93 -15.65 3.69
C SER A 126 4.56 -16.69 4.75
N TYR A 127 3.48 -17.46 4.55
CA TYR A 127 2.81 -18.18 5.64
C TYR A 127 2.47 -19.62 5.25
N MET A 128 3.50 -20.42 5.02
CA MET A 128 3.42 -21.82 4.54
C MET A 128 2.29 -22.65 5.20
N ASP A 129 1.97 -22.37 6.46
CA ASP A 129 1.00 -23.14 7.23
C ASP A 129 -0.39 -22.50 7.35
N PHE A 130 -0.60 -21.21 7.05
CA PHE A 130 -1.92 -20.56 7.19
C PHE A 130 -2.01 -19.20 6.51
N HIS A 131 -2.80 -19.12 5.44
CA HIS A 131 -3.03 -17.93 4.64
C HIS A 131 -4.48 -17.49 4.65
N LEU A 132 -4.70 -16.18 4.75
CA LEU A 132 -6.03 -15.57 4.68
C LEU A 132 -6.27 -14.88 3.34
N PHE A 133 -7.52 -14.92 2.88
CA PHE A 133 -7.98 -14.31 1.63
C PHE A 133 -9.35 -13.67 1.82
N HIS A 134 -9.67 -12.71 0.94
CA HIS A 134 -11.04 -12.23 0.82
C HIS A 134 -11.94 -13.33 0.26
N VAL A 135 -13.08 -13.55 0.92
CA VAL A 135 -14.16 -14.39 0.41
C VAL A 135 -14.54 -13.95 -1.00
N LYS A 136 -14.87 -14.89 -1.89
CA LYS A 136 -15.22 -14.58 -3.29
C LYS A 136 -16.37 -13.57 -3.44
N THR A 137 -17.28 -13.52 -2.47
CA THR A 137 -18.44 -12.61 -2.45
C THR A 137 -18.15 -11.26 -1.79
N ALA A 138 -16.96 -11.06 -1.20
CA ALA A 138 -16.61 -9.82 -0.53
C ALA A 138 -16.59 -8.65 -1.53
N ARG A 139 -17.46 -7.66 -1.29
CA ARG A 139 -17.58 -6.43 -2.09
C ARG A 139 -17.90 -5.27 -1.17
N LEU A 140 -17.42 -4.07 -1.53
CA LEU A 140 -17.85 -2.85 -0.87
C LEU A 140 -19.34 -2.57 -1.16
N SER A 141 -20.04 -2.03 -0.17
CA SER A 141 -21.40 -1.51 -0.35
C SER A 141 -21.40 -0.27 -1.27
N LYS A 142 -22.56 0.10 -1.82
CA LYS A 142 -22.69 1.32 -2.64
C LYS A 142 -22.24 2.58 -1.89
N ILE A 143 -22.55 2.66 -0.60
CA ILE A 143 -22.14 3.78 0.27
C ILE A 143 -20.62 3.80 0.42
N GLN A 144 -20.00 2.65 0.68
CA GLN A 144 -18.53 2.56 0.79
C GLN A 144 -17.83 2.94 -0.53
N TRP A 145 -18.39 2.55 -1.68
CA TRP A 145 -17.91 2.98 -2.99
C TRP A 145 -18.00 4.49 -3.18
N LEU A 146 -19.14 5.10 -2.81
CA LEU A 146 -19.32 6.54 -2.89
C LEU A 146 -18.32 7.29 -1.99
N LEU A 147 -18.13 6.80 -0.76
CA LEU A 147 -17.16 7.37 0.18
C LEU A 147 -15.72 7.24 -0.33
N LEU A 148 -15.36 6.11 -0.93
CA LEU A 148 -14.04 5.91 -1.55
C LEU A 148 -13.81 6.90 -2.69
N PHE A 149 -14.80 7.07 -3.57
CA PHE A 149 -14.75 8.02 -4.67
C PHE A 149 -14.61 9.46 -4.16
N LEU A 150 -15.43 9.84 -3.17
CA LEU A 150 -15.40 11.16 -2.56
C LEU A 150 -14.04 11.42 -1.89
N PHE A 151 -13.50 10.44 -1.16
CA PHE A 151 -12.20 10.53 -0.50
C PHE A 151 -11.08 10.84 -1.50
N HIS A 152 -10.96 10.07 -2.58
CA HIS A 152 -9.93 10.32 -3.60
C HIS A 152 -10.18 11.62 -4.37
N THR A 153 -11.44 12.01 -4.60
CA THR A 153 -11.78 13.30 -5.23
C THR A 153 -11.34 14.47 -4.37
N LEU A 154 -11.67 14.45 -3.06
CA LEU A 154 -11.27 15.50 -2.13
C LEU A 154 -9.74 15.58 -1.98
N LEU A 155 -9.05 14.44 -1.94
CA LEU A 155 -7.59 14.42 -1.94
C LEU A 155 -7.00 15.07 -3.20
N SER A 156 -7.54 14.76 -4.38
CA SER A 156 -7.09 15.37 -5.64
C SER A 156 -7.34 16.87 -5.68
N VAL A 157 -8.53 17.31 -5.24
CA VAL A 157 -8.88 18.74 -5.14
C VAL A 157 -7.99 19.46 -4.14
N GLY A 158 -7.72 18.85 -2.98
CA GLY A 158 -6.81 19.38 -1.97
C GLY A 158 -5.38 19.51 -2.49
N CYS A 159 -4.86 18.47 -3.16
CA CYS A 159 -3.56 18.52 -3.82
C CYS A 159 -3.53 19.65 -4.85
N TYR A 160 -4.52 19.73 -5.73
CA TYR A 160 -4.60 20.78 -6.75
C TYR A 160 -4.63 22.18 -6.12
N GLY A 161 -5.45 22.41 -5.10
CA GLY A 161 -5.58 23.69 -4.41
C GLY A 161 -4.31 24.14 -3.70
N LEU A 162 -3.58 23.23 -3.05
CA LEU A 162 -2.29 23.55 -2.39
C LEU A 162 -1.24 24.06 -3.40
N PHE A 163 -1.29 23.61 -4.65
CA PHE A 163 -0.39 24.05 -5.73
C PHE A 163 -0.97 25.21 -6.57
N CYS A 164 -2.15 25.73 -6.24
CA CYS A 164 -2.67 26.99 -6.79
C CYS A 164 -2.20 28.22 -5.99
N ILE A 165 -1.48 28.01 -4.89
CA ILE A 165 -0.75 29.09 -4.20
C ILE A 165 0.33 29.57 -5.19
N ASP A 166 0.22 30.84 -5.58
CA ASP A 166 0.86 31.36 -6.79
C ASP A 166 2.39 31.29 -6.72
N ALA A 167 2.96 30.40 -7.54
CA ALA A 167 4.39 30.26 -7.72
C ALA A 167 4.98 31.40 -8.56
N ASN A 168 4.16 32.27 -9.18
CA ASN A 168 4.63 33.45 -9.91
C ASN A 168 5.31 34.51 -9.02
N ILE A 169 5.22 34.36 -7.69
CA ILE A 169 6.04 35.15 -6.74
C ILE A 169 7.52 34.73 -6.82
N LEU A 170 7.83 33.60 -7.45
CA LEU A 170 9.17 33.04 -7.56
C LEU A 170 9.76 33.34 -8.94
N GLU A 171 10.83 34.10 -8.95
CA GLU A 171 11.57 34.48 -10.15
C GLU A 171 12.43 33.32 -10.71
N LYS A 172 11.97 32.05 -10.62
CA LYS A 172 12.72 30.84 -11.04
C LYS A 172 11.84 29.85 -11.81
N ASP A 173 11.81 29.97 -13.14
CA ASP A 173 11.01 29.14 -14.04
C ASP A 173 11.24 27.61 -13.88
N GLU A 174 12.47 27.20 -13.59
CA GLU A 174 12.82 25.79 -13.39
C GLU A 174 12.18 25.19 -12.12
N LEU A 175 12.07 25.97 -11.05
CA LEU A 175 11.40 25.56 -9.82
C LEU A 175 9.89 25.41 -10.03
N ILE A 176 9.30 26.32 -10.83
CA ILE A 176 7.88 26.29 -11.20
C ILE A 176 7.54 25.02 -12.00
N ASN A 177 8.37 24.65 -12.97
CA ASN A 177 8.18 23.43 -13.75
C ASN A 177 8.29 22.17 -12.89
N ASN A 178 9.25 22.12 -11.96
CA ASN A 178 9.39 21.01 -11.02
C ASN A 178 8.18 20.88 -10.09
N LEU A 179 7.65 21.99 -9.59
CA LEU A 179 6.41 22.04 -8.79
C LEU A 179 5.21 21.49 -9.56
N HIS A 180 5.05 21.86 -10.84
CA HIS A 180 3.99 21.35 -11.69
C HIS A 180 4.11 19.85 -11.95
N PHE A 181 5.32 19.35 -12.21
CA PHE A 181 5.56 17.91 -12.35
C PHE A 181 5.13 17.14 -11.09
N ILE A 182 5.60 17.56 -9.90
CA ILE A 182 5.23 16.92 -8.63
C ILE A 182 3.72 16.96 -8.37
N ARG A 183 3.04 18.06 -8.71
CA ARG A 183 1.58 18.14 -8.63
C ARG A 183 0.88 17.03 -9.41
N TYR A 184 1.22 16.88 -10.69
CA TYR A 184 0.58 15.86 -11.54
C TYR A 184 0.87 14.46 -11.06
N ILE A 185 2.09 14.23 -10.58
CA ILE A 185 2.50 12.96 -10.01
C ILE A 185 1.75 12.63 -8.72
N CYS A 186 1.56 13.57 -7.79
CA CYS A 186 0.77 13.35 -6.58
C CYS A 186 -0.69 13.00 -6.92
N ILE A 187 -1.28 13.64 -7.93
CA ILE A 187 -2.63 13.30 -8.42
C ILE A 187 -2.64 11.89 -9.03
N ALA A 188 -1.62 11.53 -9.82
CA ALA A 188 -1.49 10.19 -10.39
C ALA A 188 -1.34 9.11 -9.31
N ILE A 189 -0.49 9.34 -8.29
CA ILE A 189 -0.33 8.44 -7.13
C ILE A 189 -1.67 8.27 -6.43
N ASN A 190 -2.41 9.35 -6.18
CA ASN A 190 -3.71 9.29 -5.52
C ASN A 190 -4.70 8.41 -6.31
N LEU A 191 -4.82 8.61 -7.63
CA LEU A 191 -5.68 7.78 -8.49
C LEU A 191 -5.24 6.32 -8.51
N LEU A 192 -3.95 6.08 -8.71
CA LEU A 192 -3.37 4.74 -8.76
C LEU A 192 -3.39 4.02 -7.41
N SER A 193 -3.55 4.72 -6.28
CA SER A 193 -3.70 4.11 -4.96
C SER A 193 -5.10 3.55 -4.69
N THR A 194 -6.10 3.89 -5.51
CA THR A 194 -7.51 3.46 -5.33
C THR A 194 -7.67 1.94 -5.16
N PRO A 195 -7.01 1.06 -5.94
CA PRO A 195 -7.11 -0.39 -5.73
C PRO A 195 -6.57 -0.84 -4.36
N MET A 196 -5.51 -0.21 -3.83
CA MET A 196 -5.01 -0.50 -2.48
C MET A 196 -5.97 -0.02 -1.40
N THR A 197 -6.53 1.17 -1.54
CA THR A 197 -7.56 1.69 -0.64
C THR A 197 -8.79 0.79 -0.65
N TYR A 198 -9.21 0.32 -1.82
CA TYR A 198 -10.30 -0.65 -1.97
C TYR A 198 -10.01 -1.94 -1.19
N GLN A 199 -8.84 -2.55 -1.36
CA GLN A 199 -8.48 -3.79 -0.64
C GLN A 199 -8.37 -3.58 0.87
N SER A 200 -7.86 -2.42 1.31
CA SER A 200 -7.81 -2.05 2.72
C SER A 200 -9.20 -1.91 3.33
N LEU A 201 -10.10 -1.15 2.69
CA LEU A 201 -11.48 -1.01 3.13
C LEU A 201 -12.22 -2.34 3.11
N LEU A 202 -12.00 -3.15 2.09
CA LEU A 202 -12.62 -4.47 1.99
C LEU A 202 -12.15 -5.37 3.14
N ALA A 203 -10.86 -5.35 3.50
CA ALA A 203 -10.33 -6.12 4.62
C ALA A 203 -10.88 -5.62 5.95
N TRP A 204 -10.89 -4.31 6.16
CA TRP A 204 -11.38 -3.69 7.39
C TRP A 204 -12.85 -4.03 7.66
N ASN A 205 -13.67 -4.02 6.62
CA ASN A 205 -15.11 -4.29 6.71
C ASN A 205 -15.47 -5.77 6.49
N SER A 206 -14.49 -6.66 6.37
CA SER A 206 -14.77 -8.09 6.21
C SER A 206 -15.26 -8.69 7.52
N GLU A 207 -16.41 -9.36 7.47
CA GLU A 207 -16.92 -10.21 8.56
C GLU A 207 -16.43 -11.65 8.41
N LYS A 208 -16.02 -12.04 7.21
CA LYS A 208 -15.52 -13.36 6.88
C LYS A 208 -14.24 -13.26 6.06
N LEU A 209 -13.32 -14.19 6.27
CA LEU A 209 -12.11 -14.37 5.48
C LEU A 209 -11.97 -15.85 5.15
N ASP A 210 -11.67 -16.17 3.89
CA ASP A 210 -11.28 -17.53 3.53
C ASP A 210 -9.88 -17.79 4.09
N PHE A 211 -9.58 -19.02 4.49
CA PHE A 211 -8.22 -19.43 4.78
C PHE A 211 -7.86 -20.75 4.09
N VAL A 212 -6.57 -20.92 3.83
CA VAL A 212 -5.96 -22.18 3.40
C VAL A 212 -4.72 -22.40 4.26
N GLY A 213 -4.58 -23.58 4.86
CA GLY A 213 -3.45 -23.86 5.75
C GLY A 213 -3.43 -25.28 6.30
N ILE A 214 -2.51 -25.53 7.22
CA ILE A 214 -2.34 -26.79 7.95
C ILE A 214 -3.01 -26.65 9.31
N HIS A 215 -3.96 -27.52 9.61
CA HIS A 215 -4.63 -27.56 10.91
C HIS A 215 -3.62 -27.85 12.04
N PRO A 216 -3.63 -27.11 13.16
CA PRO A 216 -2.65 -27.29 14.24
C PRO A 216 -2.63 -28.70 14.83
N GLU A 217 -3.81 -29.28 15.04
CA GLU A 217 -4.01 -30.58 15.68
C GLU A 217 -3.92 -31.74 14.69
N THR A 218 -4.73 -31.74 13.61
CA THR A 218 -4.78 -32.86 12.65
C THR A 218 -3.65 -32.88 11.63
N LYS A 219 -2.86 -31.80 11.50
CA LYS A 219 -1.81 -31.63 10.46
C LYS A 219 -2.29 -31.76 9.01
N LEU A 220 -3.59 -31.79 8.78
CA LEU A 220 -4.17 -31.86 7.44
C LEU A 220 -4.23 -30.48 6.80
N HIS A 221 -4.10 -30.45 5.46
CA HIS A 221 -4.45 -29.27 4.69
C HIS A 221 -5.94 -29.01 4.78
N TRP A 222 -6.29 -27.80 5.16
CA TRP A 222 -7.64 -27.37 5.39
C TRP A 222 -7.88 -26.04 4.69
N LYS A 223 -9.02 -25.98 4.01
CA LYS A 223 -9.61 -24.75 3.53
C LYS A 223 -10.90 -24.51 4.30
N GLY A 224 -11.07 -23.29 4.79
CA GLY A 224 -12.26 -22.93 5.55
C GLY A 224 -12.47 -21.43 5.58
N VAL A 225 -13.35 -21.00 6.47
CA VAL A 225 -13.71 -19.58 6.64
C VAL A 225 -13.46 -19.20 8.10
N MET A 226 -12.79 -18.06 8.32
CA MET A 226 -12.79 -17.39 9.62
C MET A 226 -13.91 -16.35 9.65
N LYS A 227 -14.65 -16.28 10.74
CA LYS A 227 -15.72 -15.31 10.97
C LYS A 227 -15.36 -14.38 12.13
N LYS A 228 -15.67 -13.10 11.96
CA LYS A 228 -15.60 -12.08 13.00
C LYS A 228 -16.86 -12.17 13.86
N MET A 229 -16.66 -12.42 15.15
CA MET A 229 -17.71 -12.51 16.16
C MET A 229 -18.14 -11.10 16.61
N GLU A 230 -19.30 -10.99 17.27
CA GLU A 230 -19.83 -9.70 17.76
C GLU A 230 -18.89 -8.99 18.74
N ASN A 231 -18.12 -9.76 19.52
CA ASN A 231 -17.09 -9.25 20.42
C ASN A 231 -15.79 -8.81 19.70
N GLY A 232 -15.76 -8.86 18.36
CA GLY A 232 -14.62 -8.50 17.53
C GLY A 232 -13.53 -9.56 17.39
N LYS A 233 -13.63 -10.71 18.09
CA LYS A 233 -12.70 -11.84 17.95
C LYS A 233 -12.95 -12.58 16.64
N TRP A 234 -11.90 -13.21 16.12
CA TRP A 234 -11.97 -14.02 14.92
C TRP A 234 -11.88 -15.50 15.28
N GLU A 235 -12.84 -16.28 14.80
CA GLU A 235 -12.95 -17.71 15.07
C GLU A 235 -13.16 -18.47 13.77
N VAL A 236 -12.81 -19.75 13.74
CA VAL A 236 -13.05 -20.59 12.56
C VAL A 236 -14.54 -20.94 12.50
N ASP A 237 -15.17 -20.67 11.37
CA ASP A 237 -16.58 -20.98 11.13
C ASP A 237 -16.74 -22.50 10.99
N GLN A 238 -17.19 -23.17 12.06
CA GLN A 238 -17.40 -24.62 12.06
C GLN A 238 -18.72 -25.05 11.40
N THR A 239 -19.46 -24.14 10.76
CA THR A 239 -20.74 -24.53 10.12
C THR A 239 -20.50 -25.44 8.91
N PRO A 240 -21.30 -26.51 8.74
CA PRO A 240 -21.02 -27.64 7.83
C PRO A 240 -21.04 -27.31 6.33
N ARG A 241 -21.27 -26.05 5.92
CA ARG A 241 -21.40 -25.65 4.51
C ARG A 241 -20.10 -25.13 3.88
N ASP A 242 -19.07 -24.82 4.67
CA ASP A 242 -17.83 -24.20 4.19
C ASP A 242 -16.60 -25.12 4.32
N HIS A 243 -16.79 -26.41 4.68
CA HIS A 243 -15.70 -27.38 4.88
C HIS A 243 -15.60 -28.36 3.71
N ASP A 244 -15.02 -27.91 2.60
CA ASP A 244 -14.49 -28.86 1.63
C ASP A 244 -13.21 -29.46 2.25
N LEU A 245 -13.33 -30.69 2.77
CA LEU A 245 -12.16 -31.54 2.99
C LEU A 245 -11.55 -31.79 1.61
N CYS A 246 -10.29 -31.41 1.42
CA CYS A 246 -9.56 -31.84 0.23
C CYS A 246 -9.35 -33.36 0.34
N ASP A 247 -10.04 -34.13 -0.48
CA ASP A 247 -9.59 -35.48 -0.81
C ASP A 247 -8.29 -35.34 -1.64
N VAL A 248 -7.18 -35.67 -0.97
CA VAL A 248 -5.81 -35.98 -1.42
C VAL A 248 -5.32 -35.33 -2.72
#